data_AF-A0A2S2P7Q8-F1
#
_entry.id   AF-A0A2S2P7Q8-F1
#
_cell.length_a   1.000
_cell.length_b   1.000
_cell.length_c   1.000
_cell.angle_alpha   90.00
_cell.angle_beta   90.00
_cell.angle_gamma   90.00
#
_symmetry.space_group_name_H-M   'P 1'
#
loop_
_entity.id
_entity.type
_entity.pdbx_description
1 polymer ?
#
loop_
_entity_poly.entity_id
_entity_poly.type
_entity_poly.pdbx_seq_one_letter_code
_entity_poly.pdbx_strand_id
1 'polypeptide(L)'
;MTAVVSNKTIITEDPITEEANDLKIYANSYSTGLFTKININIPNLSTITETMTCKRILVKSNEISSQFTAIVYAIVSKFNIDGLSPLVLTKCNLCGMNVESSYLMCLNPECSSNYEMEIGSYELESIINIRLSITDSTGTLENCLLHHQAATKILKEVNYFQNMSLNQRTELKWKYLFTNCMIKLVVTEAHPNEKLTILVVDIENEGPISKFISCVPIY
;
A
#
# COMPACT_ATOMS: atom_id res chain seq x y z
N MET A 1 -9.30 -6.69 24.51
CA MET A 1 -8.16 -6.32 25.40
C MET A 1 -7.44 -5.17 24.72
N THR A 2 -7.42 -3.98 25.30
CA THR A 2 -6.77 -2.78 24.73
C THR A 2 -5.41 -2.59 25.38
N ALA A 3 -4.34 -2.67 24.61
CA ALA A 3 -3.00 -2.37 25.10
C ALA A 3 -2.86 -0.85 25.30
N VAL A 4 -2.37 -0.43 26.48
CA VAL A 4 -2.13 0.98 26.81
C VAL A 4 -0.63 1.17 27.02
N VAL A 5 -0.07 2.17 26.35
CA VAL A 5 1.34 2.54 26.46
C VAL A 5 1.53 3.47 27.66
N SER A 6 2.52 3.16 28.50
CA SER A 6 2.93 3.97 29.67
C SER A 6 4.40 4.39 29.54
N ASN A 7 4.89 5.21 30.47
CA ASN A 7 6.29 5.65 30.50
C ASN A 7 7.32 4.53 30.75
N LYS A 8 6.88 3.30 31.05
CA LYS A 8 7.72 2.10 31.20
C LYS A 8 7.54 1.07 30.07
N THR A 9 6.70 1.37 29.09
CA THR A 9 6.41 0.44 27.99
C THR A 9 7.55 0.46 26.98
N ILE A 10 8.09 -0.73 26.69
CA ILE A 10 9.07 -0.93 25.63
C ILE A 10 8.35 -1.62 24.47
N ILE A 11 8.48 -1.05 23.27
CA ILE A 11 7.97 -1.64 22.03
C ILE A 11 9.20 -2.03 21.21
N THR A 12 9.29 -3.32 20.87
CA THR A 12 10.36 -3.86 20.06
C THR A 12 9.77 -4.32 18.73
N GLU A 13 10.29 -3.78 17.64
CA GLU A 13 9.93 -4.21 16.28
C GLU A 13 10.64 -5.52 15.94
N ASP A 14 9.90 -6.48 15.37
CA ASP A 14 10.37 -7.82 14.94
C ASP A 14 11.31 -8.51 15.96
N PRO A 15 10.87 -8.74 17.21
CA PRO A 15 11.72 -9.36 18.21
C PRO A 15 12.01 -10.81 17.83
N ILE A 16 13.24 -11.26 18.11
CA ILE A 16 13.69 -12.62 17.80
C ILE A 16 13.16 -13.57 18.88
N THR A 17 11.86 -13.88 18.82
CA THR A 17 11.18 -14.86 19.69
C THR A 17 10.29 -15.80 18.87
N GLU A 18 9.95 -16.96 19.44
CA GLU A 18 9.10 -17.95 18.77
C GLU A 18 7.69 -17.40 18.53
N GLU A 19 7.13 -16.66 19.48
CA GLU A 19 5.78 -16.08 19.38
C GLU A 19 5.68 -15.05 18.26
N ALA A 20 6.73 -14.24 18.07
CA ALA A 20 6.79 -13.29 16.97
C ALA A 20 6.89 -14.00 15.61
N ASN A 21 7.64 -15.11 15.55
CA ASN A 21 7.74 -15.92 14.34
C ASN A 21 6.42 -16.63 14.00
N ASP A 22 5.72 -17.19 14.99
CA ASP A 22 4.41 -17.81 14.82
C ASP A 22 3.38 -16.79 14.33
N LEU A 23 3.37 -15.59 14.92
CA LEU A 23 2.50 -14.49 14.49
C LEU A 23 2.80 -14.08 13.04
N LYS A 24 4.08 -14.04 12.65
CA LYS A 24 4.51 -13.73 11.27
C LYS A 24 4.03 -14.79 10.27
N ILE A 25 4.18 -16.08 10.60
CA ILE A 25 3.70 -17.18 9.76
C ILE A 25 2.18 -17.12 9.61
N TYR A 26 1.47 -16.93 10.72
CA TYR A 26 0.01 -16.78 10.71
C TYR A 26 -0.43 -15.58 9.88
N ALA A 27 0.16 -14.40 10.10
CA ALA A 27 -0.15 -13.19 9.37
C ALA A 27 0.11 -13.36 7.86
N ASN A 28 1.20 -14.04 7.46
CA ASN A 28 1.49 -14.33 6.06
C ASN A 28 0.43 -15.26 5.45
N SER A 29 -0.01 -16.28 6.18
CA SER A 29 -1.06 -17.21 5.74
C SER A 29 -2.45 -16.57 5.58
N TYR A 30 -2.70 -15.46 6.29
CA TYR A 30 -3.95 -14.69 6.20
C TYR A 30 -3.84 -13.50 5.22
N SER A 31 -2.65 -12.90 5.09
CA SER A 31 -2.40 -11.75 4.20
C SER A 31 -2.38 -12.13 2.72
N THR A 32 -2.23 -13.42 2.41
CA THR A 32 -2.48 -13.99 1.07
C THR A 32 -3.93 -13.72 0.60
N GLY A 33 -4.88 -13.52 1.53
CA GLY A 33 -6.26 -13.16 1.21
C GLY A 33 -6.47 -11.71 0.75
N LEU A 34 -5.67 -10.77 1.25
CA LEU A 34 -5.86 -9.33 0.96
C LEU A 34 -5.28 -8.88 -0.40
N PHE A 35 -4.48 -9.75 -1.03
CA PHE A 35 -3.94 -9.56 -2.37
C PHE A 35 -4.45 -10.58 -3.37
N THR A 36 -5.52 -11.31 -3.02
CA THR A 36 -6.39 -11.89 -4.04
C THR A 36 -6.63 -10.79 -5.07
N LYS A 37 -6.64 -11.14 -6.35
CA LYS A 37 -7.03 -10.25 -7.43
C LYS A 37 -8.44 -9.73 -7.14
N ILE A 38 -8.60 -8.77 -6.23
CA ILE A 38 -9.63 -7.76 -6.35
C ILE A 38 -9.26 -7.18 -7.70
N ASN A 39 -10.10 -7.46 -8.69
CA ASN A 39 -9.99 -6.91 -10.02
C ASN A 39 -10.35 -5.42 -9.88
N ILE A 40 -9.50 -4.68 -9.14
CA ILE A 40 -9.65 -3.26 -8.88
C ILE A 40 -9.48 -2.65 -10.25
N ASN A 41 -10.59 -2.21 -10.82
CA ASN A 41 -10.57 -1.59 -12.12
C ASN A 41 -9.93 -0.22 -11.94
N ILE A 42 -8.62 -0.10 -12.17
CA ILE A 42 -7.94 1.18 -12.08
C ILE A 42 -8.32 1.97 -13.34
N PRO A 43 -9.17 3.02 -13.22
CA PRO A 43 -9.54 3.79 -14.40
C PRO A 43 -8.36 4.64 -14.85
N ASN A 44 -8.46 5.22 -16.04
CA ASN A 44 -7.43 6.13 -16.54
C ASN A 44 -7.25 7.31 -15.57
N LEU A 45 -6.01 7.66 -15.25
CA LEU A 45 -5.67 8.76 -14.34
C LEU A 45 -6.28 10.11 -14.75
N SER A 46 -6.62 10.31 -16.03
CA SER A 46 -7.26 11.54 -16.53
C SER A 46 -8.75 11.63 -16.22
N THR A 47 -9.44 10.51 -15.94
CA THR A 47 -10.87 10.51 -15.62
C THR A 47 -11.16 10.72 -14.14
N ILE A 48 -10.14 10.59 -13.29
CA ILE A 48 -10.24 10.86 -11.85
C ILE A 48 -10.21 12.38 -11.64
N THR A 49 -11.37 12.96 -11.36
CA THR A 49 -11.55 14.43 -11.18
C THR A 49 -12.30 14.81 -9.91
N GLU A 50 -12.95 13.87 -9.23
CA GLU A 50 -13.78 14.15 -8.04
C GLU A 50 -12.90 14.43 -6.82
N THR A 51 -12.82 15.69 -6.38
CA THR A 51 -12.08 16.07 -5.17
C THR A 51 -12.89 15.79 -3.91
N MET A 52 -12.28 15.17 -2.90
CA MET A 52 -12.89 14.88 -1.61
C MET A 52 -11.94 15.10 -0.44
N THR A 53 -12.51 15.26 0.76
CA THR A 53 -11.76 15.21 2.02
C THR A 53 -11.66 13.77 2.54
N CYS A 54 -10.67 13.49 3.38
CA CYS A 54 -10.48 12.18 4.01
C CYS A 54 -11.75 11.71 4.73
N LYS A 55 -12.42 12.62 5.46
CA LYS A 55 -13.69 12.31 6.14
C LYS A 55 -14.80 11.94 5.16
N ARG A 56 -14.93 12.66 4.04
CA ARG A 56 -15.97 12.36 3.04
C ARG A 56 -15.76 11.01 2.39
N ILE A 57 -14.51 10.61 2.15
CA ILE A 57 -14.16 9.29 1.64
C ILE A 57 -14.61 8.19 2.60
N LEU A 58 -14.30 8.31 3.89
CA LEU A 58 -14.71 7.33 4.91
C LEU A 58 -16.23 7.21 5.05
N VAL A 59 -16.96 8.33 4.93
CA VAL A 59 -18.43 8.31 4.93
C VAL A 59 -18.95 7.64 3.65
N LYS A 60 -18.45 8.06 2.48
CA LYS A 60 -18.87 7.54 1.17
C LYS A 60 -18.59 6.04 1.05
N SER A 61 -17.49 5.55 1.60
CA SER A 61 -17.16 4.11 1.61
C SER A 61 -18.09 3.26 2.47
N ASN A 62 -18.77 3.87 3.46
CA ASN A 62 -19.78 3.17 4.26
C ASN A 62 -21.18 3.26 3.62
N GLU A 63 -21.43 4.26 2.77
CA GLU A 63 -22.71 4.49 2.09
C GLU A 63 -22.81 3.73 0.76
N ILE A 64 -21.68 3.54 0.06
CA ILE A 64 -21.64 3.02 -1.31
C ILE A 64 -20.93 1.67 -1.33
N SER A 65 -21.64 0.62 -1.73
CA SER A 65 -21.12 -0.74 -1.96
C SER A 65 -20.41 -0.91 -3.31
N SER A 66 -19.83 0.15 -3.86
CA SER A 66 -19.16 0.11 -5.16
C SER A 66 -17.86 0.89 -5.14
N GLN A 67 -16.96 0.49 -6.04
CA GLN A 67 -15.69 1.17 -6.21
C GLN A 67 -15.92 2.61 -6.68
N PHE A 68 -15.20 3.57 -6.07
CA PHE A 68 -15.19 4.95 -6.51
C PHE A 68 -13.76 5.51 -6.55
N THR A 69 -13.59 6.65 -7.22
CA THR A 69 -12.32 7.36 -7.30
C THR A 69 -12.42 8.71 -6.64
N ALA A 70 -11.28 9.22 -6.16
CA ALA A 70 -11.21 10.54 -5.54
C ALA A 70 -9.82 11.16 -5.72
N ILE A 71 -9.78 12.49 -5.77
CA ILE A 71 -8.58 13.29 -5.56
C ILE A 71 -8.61 13.80 -4.13
N VAL A 72 -7.52 13.64 -3.41
CA VAL A 72 -7.34 14.18 -2.06
C VAL A 72 -6.13 15.09 -2.06
N TYR A 73 -6.33 16.29 -1.53
CA TYR A 73 -5.26 17.22 -1.20
C TYR A 73 -4.92 17.04 0.27
N ALA A 74 -3.81 16.37 0.55
CA ALA A 74 -3.44 16.02 1.92
C ALA A 74 -1.93 15.89 2.09
N ILE A 75 -1.48 15.74 3.33
CA ILE A 75 -0.10 15.40 3.65
C ILE A 75 0.07 13.89 3.80
N VAL A 76 1.24 13.37 3.43
CA VAL A 76 1.62 12.00 3.79
C VAL A 76 2.15 12.01 5.23
N SER A 77 1.36 11.47 6.15
CA SER A 77 1.64 11.48 7.61
C SER A 77 2.43 10.27 8.09
N LYS A 78 2.33 9.13 7.41
CA LYS A 78 3.15 7.92 7.64
C LYS A 78 3.60 7.39 6.29
N PHE A 79 4.88 7.05 6.15
CA PHE A 79 5.43 6.50 4.91
C PHE A 79 6.48 5.45 5.23
N ASN A 80 6.12 4.18 5.06
CA ASN A 80 6.92 3.05 5.50
C ASN A 80 7.79 2.54 4.34
N ILE A 81 8.91 3.22 4.08
CA ILE A 81 9.90 2.81 3.05
C ILE A 81 11.27 2.45 3.61
N ASP A 82 11.47 2.67 4.91
CA ASP A 82 12.70 2.46 5.66
C ASP A 82 12.56 1.36 6.73
N GLY A 83 11.38 0.74 6.84
CA GLY A 83 11.10 -0.31 7.82
C GLY A 83 11.67 -1.69 7.43
N LEU A 84 11.57 -2.63 8.37
CA LEU A 84 12.01 -4.03 8.18
C LEU A 84 11.05 -4.88 7.35
N SER A 85 9.84 -4.37 7.08
CA SER A 85 8.84 -5.04 6.25
C SER A 85 9.32 -5.22 4.80
N PRO A 86 9.02 -6.36 4.15
CA PRO A 86 9.36 -6.57 2.75
C PRO A 86 8.57 -5.61 1.86
N LEU A 87 9.26 -4.59 1.34
CA LEU A 87 8.69 -3.55 0.45
C LEU A 87 8.53 -4.04 -0.99
N VAL A 88 9.24 -5.10 -1.34
CA VAL A 88 9.10 -5.80 -2.62
C VAL A 88 8.63 -7.21 -2.30
N LEU A 89 7.49 -7.59 -2.85
CA LEU A 89 6.93 -8.92 -2.78
C LEU A 89 7.08 -9.58 -4.14
N THR A 90 7.58 -10.81 -4.16
CA THR A 90 7.57 -11.64 -5.36
C THR A 90 6.24 -12.38 -5.41
N LYS A 91 5.56 -12.34 -6.56
CA LYS A 91 4.27 -13.01 -6.76
C LYS A 91 4.28 -13.90 -7.98
N CYS A 92 3.48 -14.94 -7.94
CA CYS A 92 3.19 -15.76 -9.10
C CYS A 92 2.20 -15.05 -10.02
N ASN A 93 2.52 -14.86 -11.30
CA ASN A 93 1.61 -14.21 -12.27
C ASN A 93 0.30 -14.98 -12.50
N LEU A 94 0.31 -16.30 -12.29
CA LEU A 94 -0.86 -17.16 -12.51
C LEU A 94 -1.85 -17.06 -11.34
N CYS A 95 -1.43 -17.50 -10.15
CA CYS A 95 -2.30 -17.56 -8.98
C CYS A 95 -2.27 -16.31 -8.09
N GLY A 96 -1.31 -15.39 -8.29
CA GLY A 96 -1.17 -14.18 -7.47
C GLY A 96 -0.60 -14.43 -6.07
N MET A 97 -0.20 -15.66 -5.74
CA MET A 97 0.38 -15.99 -4.43
C MET A 97 1.74 -15.33 -4.25
N ASN A 98 2.00 -14.85 -3.04
CA ASN A 98 3.33 -14.41 -2.63
C ASN A 98 4.27 -15.62 -2.61
N VAL A 99 5.42 -15.47 -3.25
CA VAL A 99 6.50 -16.46 -3.29
C VAL A 99 7.64 -15.88 -2.47
N GLU A 100 8.20 -16.65 -1.54
CA GLU A 100 9.41 -16.18 -0.85
C GLU A 100 10.54 -16.02 -1.85
N SER A 101 11.37 -14.99 -1.67
CA SER A 101 12.47 -14.68 -2.59
C SER A 101 13.52 -15.80 -2.74
N SER A 102 13.58 -16.73 -1.78
CA SER A 102 14.42 -17.93 -1.83
C SER A 102 13.92 -18.96 -2.85
N TYR A 103 12.63 -18.94 -3.19
CA TYR A 103 12.04 -19.84 -4.16
C TYR A 103 11.97 -19.17 -5.53
N LEU A 104 12.48 -19.87 -6.55
CA LEU A 104 12.40 -19.44 -7.94
C LEU A 104 11.10 -19.90 -8.64
N MET A 105 10.17 -20.50 -7.90
CA MET A 105 8.90 -21.02 -8.44
C MET A 105 7.76 -20.94 -7.42
N CYS A 106 6.53 -20.91 -7.92
CA CYS A 106 5.33 -20.94 -7.08
C CYS A 106 5.15 -22.32 -6.45
N LEU A 107 5.03 -22.38 -5.12
CA LEU A 107 4.79 -23.63 -4.38
C LEU A 107 3.32 -23.87 -4.04
N ASN A 108 2.40 -23.01 -4.51
CA ASN A 108 0.98 -23.15 -4.21
C ASN A 108 0.43 -24.41 -4.90
N PRO A 109 -0.03 -25.44 -4.15
CA PRO A 109 -0.54 -26.70 -4.72
C PRO A 109 -1.76 -26.49 -5.63
N GLU A 110 -2.58 -25.47 -5.33
CA GLU A 110 -3.78 -25.08 -6.09
C GLU A 110 -3.48 -24.19 -7.31
N CYS A 111 -2.20 -23.88 -7.56
CA CYS A 111 -1.82 -23.13 -8.74
C CYS A 111 -1.82 -24.04 -9.96
N SER A 112 -2.44 -23.58 -11.05
CA SER A 112 -2.46 -24.28 -12.34
C SER A 112 -1.06 -24.58 -12.90
N SER A 113 -0.02 -23.91 -12.40
CA SER A 113 1.39 -24.19 -12.72
C SER A 113 1.86 -25.59 -12.33
N ASN A 114 1.20 -26.27 -11.38
CA ASN A 114 1.63 -27.60 -10.94
C ASN A 114 1.14 -28.73 -11.86
N TYR A 115 0.26 -28.43 -12.82
CA TYR A 115 -0.29 -29.42 -13.75
C TYR A 115 0.51 -29.55 -15.05
N GLU A 116 1.35 -28.57 -15.39
CA GLU A 116 2.14 -28.58 -16.63
C GLU A 116 3.64 -28.43 -16.29
N MET A 117 4.31 -29.52 -15.95
CA MET A 117 5.75 -29.53 -15.66
C MET A 117 6.65 -29.39 -16.90
N GLU A 118 6.13 -28.94 -18.03
CA GLU A 118 6.89 -28.82 -19.27
C GLU A 118 6.98 -27.37 -19.74
N ILE A 119 8.20 -26.83 -19.57
CA ILE A 119 8.79 -25.78 -20.41
C ILE A 119 8.25 -24.36 -20.14
N GLY A 120 9.03 -23.61 -19.37
CA GLY A 120 9.02 -22.15 -19.40
C GLY A 120 8.95 -21.55 -18.01
N SER A 121 9.91 -20.69 -17.69
CA SER A 121 9.90 -19.79 -16.55
C SER A 121 8.54 -19.09 -16.39
N TYR A 122 7.68 -19.60 -15.51
CA TYR A 122 6.46 -18.88 -15.14
C TYR A 122 6.89 -17.61 -14.42
N GLU A 123 6.74 -16.48 -15.10
CA GLU A 123 7.31 -15.20 -14.67
C GLU A 123 6.80 -14.85 -13.27
N LEU A 124 7.73 -14.82 -12.32
CA LEU A 124 7.50 -14.23 -11.02
C LEU A 124 7.57 -12.71 -11.18
N GLU A 125 6.51 -12.01 -10.79
CA GLU A 125 6.51 -10.55 -10.82
C GLU A 125 6.91 -10.00 -9.44
N SER A 126 7.80 -9.01 -9.44
CA SER A 126 8.15 -8.27 -8.23
C SER A 126 7.26 -7.04 -8.10
N ILE A 127 6.37 -7.06 -7.10
CA ILE A 127 5.41 -5.99 -6.83
C ILE A 127 5.88 -5.18 -5.63
N ILE A 128 5.75 -3.85 -5.71
CA ILE A 128 6.03 -2.97 -4.58
C ILE A 128 4.80 -2.94 -3.66
N ASN A 129 5.01 -3.23 -2.37
CA ASN A 129 3.99 -3.22 -1.34
C ASN A 129 4.33 -2.16 -0.29
N ILE A 130 4.14 -0.88 -0.65
CA ILE A 130 4.32 0.24 0.27
C ILE A 130 2.97 0.68 0.81
N ARG A 131 2.91 0.88 2.13
CA ARG A 131 1.73 1.43 2.80
C ARG A 131 2.05 2.81 3.35
N LEU A 132 1.07 3.71 3.25
CA LEU A 132 1.17 5.07 3.72
C LEU A 132 -0.12 5.51 4.42
N SER A 133 -0.05 6.60 5.19
CA SER A 133 -1.23 7.23 5.79
C SER A 133 -1.32 8.68 5.34
N ILE A 134 -2.50 9.06 4.89
CA ILE A 134 -2.80 10.37 4.30
C ILE A 134 -3.62 11.15 5.32
N THR A 135 -3.23 12.38 5.64
CA THR A 135 -3.96 13.21 6.60
C THR A 135 -4.30 14.56 5.99
N ASP A 136 -5.56 14.96 6.10
CA ASP A 136 -6.03 16.32 5.83
C ASP A 136 -6.61 16.95 7.11
N SER A 137 -7.20 18.14 6.99
CA SER A 137 -7.82 18.84 8.13
C SER A 137 -9.07 18.13 8.68
N THR A 138 -9.63 17.17 7.96
CA THR A 138 -10.87 16.47 8.31
C THR A 138 -10.64 15.09 8.92
N GLY A 139 -9.46 14.51 8.73
CA GLY A 139 -9.08 13.24 9.32
C GLY A 139 -7.91 12.56 8.61
N THR A 140 -7.73 11.28 8.90
CA THR A 140 -6.65 10.45 8.36
C THR A 140 -7.21 9.21 7.68
N LEU A 141 -6.75 8.95 6.45
CA LEU A 141 -6.87 7.67 5.78
C LEU A 141 -5.65 6.83 6.12
N GLU A 142 -5.83 5.80 6.94
CA GLU A 142 -4.75 4.90 7.35
C GLU A 142 -4.60 3.73 6.39
N ASN A 143 -3.39 3.16 6.35
CA ASN A 143 -3.10 1.91 5.65
C ASN A 143 -3.42 1.93 4.15
N CYS A 144 -3.29 3.09 3.50
CA CYS A 144 -3.45 3.23 2.06
C CYS A 144 -2.32 2.48 1.34
N LEU A 145 -2.67 1.62 0.38
CA LEU A 145 -1.74 0.85 -0.42
C LEU A 145 -1.25 1.70 -1.60
N LEU A 146 0.07 1.84 -1.75
CA LEU A 146 0.65 2.49 -2.91
C LEU A 146 0.67 1.52 -4.09
N HIS A 147 -0.10 1.81 -5.14
CA HIS A 147 -0.15 0.98 -6.34
C HIS A 147 1.24 0.91 -7.00
N HIS A 148 1.55 -0.22 -7.65
CA HIS A 148 2.84 -0.45 -8.30
C HIS A 148 3.26 0.70 -9.20
N GLN A 149 2.35 1.23 -10.03
CA GLN A 149 2.64 2.35 -10.94
C GLN A 149 2.97 3.66 -10.20
N ALA A 150 2.25 3.98 -9.12
CA ALA A 150 2.56 5.15 -8.30
C ALA A 150 3.89 4.97 -7.56
N ALA A 151 4.14 3.75 -7.08
CA ALA A 151 5.36 3.39 -6.39
C ALA A 151 6.58 3.49 -7.32
N THR A 152 6.52 2.97 -8.55
CA THR A 152 7.64 3.06 -9.51
C THR A 152 7.95 4.50 -9.89
N LYS A 153 6.95 5.39 -9.99
CA LYS A 153 7.12 6.85 -10.19
C LYS A 153 7.90 7.49 -9.03
N ILE A 154 7.59 7.13 -7.78
CA ILE A 154 8.28 7.65 -6.60
C ILE A 154 9.70 7.08 -6.47
N LEU A 155 9.82 5.75 -6.63
CA LEU A 155 11.03 5.00 -6.35
C LEU A 155 12.04 4.99 -7.50
N LYS A 156 11.67 5.48 -8.70
CA LYS A 156 12.46 5.39 -9.94
C LYS A 156 12.84 3.94 -10.29
N GLU A 157 11.83 3.06 -10.29
CA GLU A 157 11.90 1.59 -10.53
C GLU A 157 12.27 0.71 -9.32
N VAL A 158 11.78 -0.54 -9.34
CA VAL A 158 11.97 -1.55 -8.26
C VAL A 158 13.44 -1.88 -8.03
N ASN A 159 14.19 -2.11 -9.12
CA ASN A 159 15.60 -2.47 -9.08
C ASN A 159 16.45 -1.35 -8.48
N TYR A 160 16.11 -0.10 -8.78
CA TYR A 160 16.80 1.04 -8.21
C TYR A 160 16.57 1.13 -6.70
N PHE A 161 15.33 0.93 -6.25
CA PHE A 161 14.98 0.94 -4.84
C PHE A 161 15.70 -0.15 -4.02
N GLN A 162 15.81 -1.37 -4.55
CA GLN A 162 16.53 -2.45 -3.89
C GLN A 162 18.02 -2.11 -3.68
N ASN A 163 18.62 -1.37 -4.61
CA ASN A 163 20.01 -0.94 -4.56
C ASN A 163 20.24 0.38 -3.81
N MET A 164 19.19 1.05 -3.31
CA MET A 164 19.35 2.29 -2.54
C MET A 164 19.98 2.02 -1.16
N SER A 165 20.91 2.89 -0.77
CA SER A 165 21.41 2.95 0.61
C SER A 165 20.33 3.44 1.58
N LEU A 166 20.52 3.16 2.88
CA LEU A 166 19.61 3.64 3.94
C LEU A 166 19.46 5.17 3.92
N ASN A 167 20.53 5.90 3.63
CA ASN A 167 20.48 7.37 3.53
C ASN A 167 19.61 7.83 2.35
N GLN A 168 19.76 7.20 1.19
CA GLN A 168 18.93 7.51 0.02
C GLN A 168 17.45 7.21 0.27
N ARG A 169 17.14 6.10 0.96
CA ARG A 169 15.76 5.79 1.37
C ARG A 169 15.22 6.82 2.36
N THR A 170 16.05 7.26 3.29
CA THR A 170 15.68 8.31 4.26
C THR A 170 15.39 9.64 3.56
N GLU A 171 16.24 10.07 2.62
CA GLU A 171 15.99 11.28 1.82
C GLU A 171 14.70 11.18 1.01
N LEU A 172 14.46 10.02 0.38
CA LEU A 172 13.22 9.77 -0.35
C LEU A 172 11.99 9.82 0.56
N LYS A 173 12.12 9.33 1.80
CA LYS A 173 11.04 9.36 2.80
C LYS A 173 10.67 10.80 3.11
N TRP A 174 11.66 11.61 3.44
CA TRP A 174 11.46 13.03 3.78
C TRP A 174 10.99 13.89 2.61
N LYS A 175 11.21 13.45 1.36
CA LYS A 175 10.65 14.12 0.19
C LYS A 175 9.11 14.10 0.17
N TYR A 176 8.47 13.05 0.68
CA TYR A 176 7.00 12.89 0.66
C TYR A 176 6.37 13.04 2.04
N LEU A 177 7.09 12.68 3.10
CA LEU A 177 6.58 12.78 4.45
C LEU A 177 6.37 14.24 4.85
N PHE A 178 5.19 14.56 5.38
CA PHE A 178 4.76 15.91 5.77
C PHE A 178 4.80 16.97 4.66
N THR A 179 4.79 16.56 3.39
CA THR A 179 4.65 17.47 2.26
C THR A 179 3.22 17.45 1.71
N ASN A 180 2.77 18.58 1.16
CA ASN A 180 1.45 18.68 0.57
C ASN A 180 1.45 17.94 -0.77
N CYS A 181 0.53 17.00 -0.91
CA CYS A 181 0.43 16.15 -2.08
C CYS A 181 -0.97 16.21 -2.67
N MET A 182 -1.05 16.21 -4.00
CA MET A 182 -2.24 15.81 -4.73
C MET A 182 -2.20 14.30 -4.90
N ILE A 183 -3.21 13.60 -4.36
CA ILE A 183 -3.22 12.15 -4.30
C ILE A 183 -4.47 11.63 -5.01
N LYS A 184 -4.30 10.77 -6.02
CA LYS A 184 -5.40 10.10 -6.70
C LYS A 184 -5.62 8.73 -6.09
N LEU A 185 -6.86 8.46 -5.71
CA LEU A 185 -7.28 7.27 -4.99
C LEU A 185 -8.31 6.48 -5.79
N VAL A 186 -8.20 5.16 -5.67
CA VAL A 186 -9.28 4.21 -5.95
C VAL A 186 -9.66 3.58 -4.62
N VAL A 187 -10.92 3.67 -4.25
CA VAL A 187 -11.44 3.14 -2.99
C VAL A 187 -12.40 2.01 -3.34
N THR A 188 -12.13 0.82 -2.82
CA THR A 188 -12.96 -0.37 -3.04
C THR A 188 -13.65 -0.79 -1.75
N GLU A 189 -14.83 -1.39 -1.90
CA GLU A 189 -15.64 -1.89 -0.80
C GLU A 189 -14.81 -2.80 0.13
N ALA A 190 -15.09 -2.66 1.42
CA ALA A 190 -14.77 -3.65 2.42
C ALA A 190 -15.88 -4.70 2.40
N HIS A 191 -15.62 -5.95 2.02
CA HIS A 191 -16.57 -7.02 2.31
C HIS A 191 -16.92 -7.01 3.81
N PRO A 192 -18.09 -7.52 4.25
CA PRO A 192 -18.57 -7.36 5.64
C PRO A 192 -17.59 -7.81 6.76
N ASN A 193 -16.52 -8.54 6.42
CA ASN A 193 -15.44 -8.95 7.33
C ASN A 193 -14.04 -8.45 6.91
N GLU A 194 -13.93 -7.64 5.86
CA GLU A 194 -12.68 -7.09 5.35
C GLU A 194 -12.53 -5.61 5.75
N LYS A 195 -11.31 -5.09 5.67
CA LYS A 195 -11.04 -3.67 5.90
C LYS A 195 -11.15 -2.91 4.58
N LEU A 196 -11.56 -1.65 4.65
CA LEU A 196 -11.56 -0.72 3.54
C LEU A 196 -10.20 -0.75 2.83
N THR A 197 -10.22 -1.02 1.53
CA THR A 197 -9.00 -1.01 0.72
C THR A 197 -8.94 0.31 -0.05
N ILE A 198 -7.92 1.11 0.26
CA ILE A 198 -7.65 2.39 -0.37
C ILE A 198 -6.37 2.24 -1.17
N LEU A 199 -6.46 2.35 -2.49
CA LEU A 199 -5.34 2.26 -3.40
C LEU A 199 -4.94 3.66 -3.88
N VAL A 200 -3.68 4.02 -3.65
CA VAL A 200 -3.07 5.24 -4.17
C VAL A 200 -2.53 4.95 -5.56
N VAL A 201 -3.19 5.48 -6.59
CA VAL A 201 -2.85 5.22 -7.99
C VAL A 201 -1.95 6.29 -8.60
N ASP A 202 -1.90 7.48 -7.99
CA ASP A 202 -0.93 8.51 -8.32
C ASP A 202 -0.74 9.46 -7.13
N ILE A 203 0.46 10.04 -7.04
CA ILE A 203 0.83 11.00 -6.01
C ILE A 203 1.81 12.02 -6.58
N GLU A 204 1.45 13.28 -6.42
CA GLU A 204 2.23 14.42 -6.88
C GLU A 204 2.53 15.33 -5.69
N ASN A 205 3.82 15.59 -5.46
CA ASN A 205 4.25 16.50 -4.42
C ASN A 205 4.12 17.94 -4.95
N GLU A 206 3.15 18.66 -4.42
CA GLU A 206 2.83 20.05 -4.79
C GLU A 206 3.73 21.08 -4.07
N GLY A 207 4.54 20.62 -3.10
CA GLY A 207 5.46 21.47 -2.35
C GLY A 207 4.76 22.34 -1.29
N PRO A 208 5.14 23.62 -1.15
CA PRO A 208 4.61 24.48 -0.09
C PRO A 208 3.13 24.83 -0.28
N ILE A 209 2.46 25.08 0.85
CA ILE A 209 0.99 25.26 1.02
C ILE A 209 0.36 26.31 0.08
N SER A 210 1.14 27.26 -0.46
CA SER A 210 0.62 28.41 -1.21
C SER A 210 -0.10 28.05 -2.51
N LYS A 211 0.21 26.93 -3.17
CA LYS A 211 -0.53 26.40 -4.33
C LYS A 211 -1.70 25.48 -3.96
N PHE A 212 -1.72 25.02 -2.72
CA PHE A 212 -2.54 23.91 -2.25
C PHE A 212 -3.88 24.39 -1.68
N ILE A 213 -3.91 25.55 -1.01
CA ILE A 213 -5.12 26.09 -0.35
C ILE A 213 -6.28 26.32 -1.32
N SER A 214 -6.01 26.72 -2.57
CA SER A 214 -7.06 26.97 -3.57
C SER A 214 -7.78 25.71 -4.05
N CYS A 215 -7.21 24.53 -3.80
CA CYS A 215 -7.72 23.24 -4.29
C CYS A 215 -8.41 22.41 -3.22
N VAL A 216 -8.29 22.79 -1.93
CA VAL A 216 -8.97 22.11 -0.83
C VAL A 216 -10.45 22.53 -0.84
N PRO A 217 -11.39 21.58 -1.03
CA PRO A 217 -12.80 21.92 -1.01
C PRO A 217 -13.21 22.37 0.39
N ILE A 218 -13.77 23.57 0.48
CA ILE A 218 -14.42 24.08 1.68
C ILE A 218 -15.86 23.57 1.62
N TYR A 219 -16.16 22.53 2.40
CA TYR A 219 -17.53 22.04 2.60
C TYR A 219 -18.16 22.69 3.84
#